data_AF-A0A2D7B726-F1
#
_entry.id   AF-A0A2D7B726-F1
#
_cell.length_a   1.000
_cell.length_b   1.000
_cell.length_c   1.000
_cell.angle_alpha   90.00
_cell.angle_beta   90.00
_cell.angle_gamma   90.00
#
_symmetry.space_group_name_H-M   'P 1'
#
loop_
_entity.id
_entity.type
_entity.pdbx_description
1 polymer ?
#
loop_
_entity_poly.entity_id
_entity_poly.type
_entity_poly.pdbx_seq_one_letter_code
_entity_poly.pdbx_strand_id
1 'polypeptide(L)'
;MMKTILKYSILLTLTTLLTLTTQAADLDRLAGKWVVEKTNDDGQKLKQIIEITGDKFKFWIQTPEGQTMIYATGEAKTEKAGDLRILKLTDIKAGESENNIADIYDDRTIVYRTGYRTLTLATNFESYRDEEPSLDVYKKQN
;
A
#
# COMPACT_ATOMS: atom_id res chain seq x y z
N MET A 1 -28.58 -53.33 -13.79
CA MET A 1 -28.71 -51.86 -13.73
C MET A 1 -28.38 -51.47 -12.30
N MET A 2 -27.42 -50.62 -11.95
CA MET A 2 -27.11 -49.31 -12.51
C MET A 2 -25.63 -49.01 -12.17
N LYS A 3 -24.80 -48.85 -13.21
CA LYS A 3 -23.47 -48.24 -13.11
C LYS A 3 -23.66 -46.72 -12.89
N THR A 4 -22.59 -46.05 -12.48
CA THR A 4 -22.37 -44.60 -12.62
C THR A 4 -23.11 -43.66 -11.65
N ILE A 5 -22.74 -43.66 -10.36
CA ILE A 5 -22.87 -42.45 -9.51
C ILE A 5 -21.66 -42.35 -8.57
N LEU A 6 -20.46 -42.11 -9.12
CA LEU A 6 -19.30 -41.75 -8.29
C LEU A 6 -18.27 -40.97 -9.10
N LYS A 7 -18.66 -39.83 -9.69
CA LYS A 7 -17.75 -38.97 -10.48
C LYS A 7 -18.10 -37.47 -10.45
N TYR A 8 -18.57 -36.89 -9.33
CA TYR A 8 -18.82 -35.43 -9.29
C TYR A 8 -18.57 -34.80 -7.90
N SER A 9 -17.39 -34.97 -7.33
CA SER A 9 -17.05 -34.28 -6.06
C SER A 9 -15.67 -33.61 -6.03
N ILE A 10 -14.97 -33.47 -7.17
CA ILE A 10 -13.60 -32.92 -7.23
C ILE A 10 -13.55 -31.55 -7.95
N LEU A 11 -14.68 -30.98 -8.40
CA LEU A 11 -14.67 -29.80 -9.26
C LEU A 11 -15.06 -28.46 -8.59
N LEU A 12 -14.95 -28.34 -7.26
CA LEU A 12 -15.30 -27.09 -6.56
C LEU A 12 -14.21 -26.49 -5.66
N THR A 13 -13.01 -27.07 -5.61
CA THR A 13 -11.89 -26.57 -4.78
C THR A 13 -10.80 -25.86 -5.57
N LEU A 14 -10.85 -25.84 -6.91
CA LEU A 14 -9.78 -25.23 -7.72
C LEU A 14 -9.98 -23.73 -7.99
N THR A 15 -11.20 -23.20 -7.84
CA THR A 15 -11.51 -21.80 -8.19
C THR A 15 -11.11 -20.79 -7.11
N THR A 16 -11.01 -21.19 -5.84
CA THR A 16 -10.62 -20.29 -4.74
C THR A 16 -9.11 -20.07 -4.61
N LEU A 17 -8.28 -20.96 -5.15
CA LEU A 17 -6.82 -20.81 -5.12
C LEU A 17 -6.31 -19.74 -6.10
N LEU A 18 -7.01 -19.52 -7.21
CA LEU A 18 -6.60 -18.59 -8.26
C LEU A 18 -6.77 -17.11 -7.89
N THR A 19 -7.68 -16.77 -6.99
CA THR A 19 -7.90 -15.37 -6.59
C THR A 19 -6.83 -14.89 -5.60
N LEU A 20 -6.45 -15.74 -4.64
CA LEU A 20 -5.40 -15.45 -3.66
C LEU A 20 -4.03 -15.21 -4.30
N THR A 21 -3.68 -15.98 -5.34
CA THR A 21 -2.40 -15.79 -6.05
C THR A 21 -2.30 -14.44 -6.74
N THR A 22 -3.42 -13.89 -7.21
CA THR A 22 -3.40 -12.59 -7.92
C THR A 22 -3.20 -11.39 -6.99
N GLN A 23 -3.73 -11.44 -5.76
CA GLN A 23 -3.56 -10.35 -4.78
C GLN A 23 -2.13 -10.34 -4.21
N ALA A 24 -1.61 -11.51 -3.83
CA ALA A 24 -0.22 -11.63 -3.39
C ALA A 24 0.75 -11.11 -4.48
N ALA A 25 0.53 -11.49 -5.75
CA ALA A 25 1.32 -11.03 -6.87
C ALA A 25 1.24 -9.51 -7.12
N ASP A 26 0.11 -8.86 -6.81
CA ASP A 26 -0.03 -7.41 -6.97
C ASP A 26 0.67 -6.64 -5.84
N LEU A 27 0.71 -7.19 -4.62
CA LEU A 27 1.49 -6.63 -3.51
C LEU A 27 3.00 -6.84 -3.72
N ASP A 28 3.42 -8.00 -4.22
CA ASP A 28 4.83 -8.29 -4.56
C ASP A 28 5.40 -7.29 -5.58
N ARG A 29 4.56 -6.79 -6.49
CA ARG A 29 4.95 -5.73 -7.45
C ARG A 29 5.23 -4.38 -6.79
N LEU A 30 4.68 -4.15 -5.60
CA LEU A 30 4.92 -2.95 -4.79
C LEU A 30 6.12 -3.12 -3.85
N ALA A 31 6.69 -4.31 -3.73
CA ALA A 31 7.81 -4.55 -2.83
C ALA A 31 9.04 -3.68 -3.14
N GLY A 32 9.67 -3.20 -2.08
CA GLY A 32 10.85 -2.35 -2.10
C GLY A 32 10.57 -0.94 -1.57
N LYS A 33 11.59 -0.09 -1.71
CA LYS A 33 11.62 1.27 -1.17
C LYS A 33 11.36 2.29 -2.27
N TRP A 34 10.43 3.20 -2.01
CA TRP A 34 9.91 4.19 -2.94
C TRP A 34 10.03 5.57 -2.34
N VAL A 35 10.48 6.53 -3.14
CA VAL A 35 10.81 7.88 -2.68
C VAL A 35 10.17 8.92 -3.58
N VAL A 36 9.59 9.96 -2.98
CA VAL A 36 9.19 11.18 -3.68
C VAL A 36 9.71 12.40 -2.92
N GLU A 37 10.14 13.42 -3.66
CA GLU A 37 10.47 14.73 -3.12
C GLU A 37 9.36 15.69 -3.52
N LYS A 38 8.81 16.43 -2.55
CA LYS A 38 7.75 17.40 -2.78
C LYS A 38 7.90 18.62 -1.91
N THR A 39 7.13 19.66 -2.21
CA THR A 39 6.99 20.85 -1.38
C THR A 39 5.60 20.82 -0.75
N ASN A 40 5.49 21.00 0.56
CA ASN A 40 4.18 21.11 1.22
C ASN A 40 3.57 22.52 1.04
N ASP A 41 2.38 22.72 1.58
CA ASP A 41 1.63 23.97 1.43
C ASP A 41 2.33 25.17 2.09
N ASP A 42 3.19 24.91 3.08
CA ASP A 42 4.04 25.91 3.75
C ASP A 42 5.32 26.26 2.96
N GLY A 43 5.51 25.68 1.77
CA GLY A 43 6.71 25.90 0.95
C GLY A 43 7.94 25.12 1.41
N GLN A 44 7.80 24.19 2.35
CA GLN A 44 8.90 23.37 2.86
C GLN A 44 9.13 22.17 1.94
N LYS A 45 10.40 21.95 1.58
CA LYS A 45 10.81 20.74 0.86
C LYS A 45 10.85 19.55 1.79
N LEU A 46 10.26 18.45 1.36
CA LEU A 46 10.17 17.21 2.12
C LEU A 46 10.45 16.02 1.23
N LYS A 47 10.98 14.96 1.82
CA LYS A 47 11.17 13.66 1.19
C LYS A 47 10.25 12.66 1.85
N GLN A 48 9.29 12.12 1.10
CA GLN A 48 8.42 11.04 1.57
C GLN A 48 8.94 9.70 1.07
N ILE A 49 8.94 8.72 1.96
CA ILE A 49 9.47 7.40 1.69
C ILE A 49 8.45 6.36 2.15
N ILE A 50 8.12 5.43 1.27
CA ILE A 50 7.34 4.24 1.60
C ILE A 50 8.13 2.99 1.22
N GLU A 51 8.23 2.05 2.15
CA GLU A 51 8.88 0.77 1.96
C GLU A 51 7.88 -0.34 2.24
N ILE A 52 7.71 -1.25 1.27
CA ILE A 52 6.80 -2.39 1.38
C ILE A 52 7.63 -3.67 1.36
N THR A 53 7.46 -4.50 2.38
CA THR A 53 8.15 -5.80 2.52
C THR A 53 7.13 -6.85 2.97
N GLY A 54 6.82 -7.80 2.09
CA GLY A 54 5.74 -8.75 2.33
C GLY A 54 4.41 -8.03 2.53
N ASP A 55 3.75 -8.31 3.64
CA ASP A 55 2.47 -7.72 4.07
C ASP A 55 2.62 -6.51 4.99
N LYS A 56 3.83 -5.96 5.14
CA LYS A 56 4.11 -4.81 6.00
C LYS A 56 4.58 -3.60 5.20
N PHE A 57 4.27 -2.41 5.73
CA PHE A 57 4.86 -1.17 5.24
C PHE A 57 5.56 -0.39 6.34
N LYS A 58 6.53 0.42 5.92
CA LYS A 58 7.09 1.55 6.65
C LYS A 58 6.88 2.80 5.82
N PHE A 59 6.49 3.90 6.46
CA PHE A 59 6.35 5.20 5.83
C PHE A 59 7.06 6.24 6.69
N TRP A 60 7.79 7.15 6.08
CA TRP A 60 8.35 8.28 6.82
C TRP A 60 8.58 9.49 5.95
N ILE A 61 8.56 10.66 6.60
CA ILE A 61 8.82 11.96 5.99
C ILE A 61 10.11 12.51 6.58
N GLN A 62 11.01 12.99 5.73
CA GLN A 62 12.26 13.62 6.13
C GLN A 62 12.37 15.04 5.60
N THR A 63 13.06 15.89 6.36
CA THR A 63 13.59 17.15 5.85
C THR A 63 14.71 16.89 4.82
N PRO A 64 15.15 17.90 4.05
CA PRO A 64 16.28 17.76 3.13
C PRO A 64 17.58 17.35 3.82
N GLU A 65 17.74 17.68 5.10
CA GLU A 65 18.88 17.33 5.95
C GLU A 65 18.81 15.89 6.47
N GLY A 66 17.72 15.16 6.17
CA GLY A 66 17.52 13.76 6.55
C GLY A 66 16.89 13.56 7.93
N GLN A 67 16.44 14.62 8.59
CA GLN A 67 15.73 14.50 9.86
C GLN A 67 14.33 13.93 9.63
N THR A 68 14.01 12.81 10.27
CA THR A 68 12.65 12.24 10.25
C THR A 68 11.70 13.13 11.06
N MET A 69 10.60 13.52 10.43
CA MET A 69 9.51 14.30 11.04
C MET A 69 8.33 13.41 11.44
N ILE A 70 8.03 12.42 10.61
CA ILE A 70 6.95 11.45 10.82
C ILE A 70 7.50 10.08 10.45
N TYR A 71 7.18 9.09 11.27
CA TYR A 71 7.43 7.69 11.01
C TYR A 71 6.16 6.89 11.28
N ALA A 72 5.81 5.98 10.39
CA ALA A 72 4.65 5.12 10.50
C ALA A 72 4.94 3.71 10.02
N THR A 73 4.26 2.73 10.60
CA THR A 73 4.30 1.31 10.21
C THR A 73 2.91 0.72 10.25
N GLY A 74 2.70 -0.38 9.54
CA GLY A 74 1.46 -1.15 9.61
C GLY A 74 1.42 -2.29 8.60
N GLU A 75 0.22 -2.77 8.30
CA GLU A 75 -0.02 -3.80 7.28
C GLU A 75 -0.32 -3.19 5.92
N ALA A 76 0.06 -3.89 4.85
CA ALA A 76 -0.22 -3.53 3.48
C ALA A 76 -0.96 -4.68 2.76
N LYS A 77 -2.08 -4.36 2.12
CA LYS A 77 -2.86 -5.30 1.30
C LYS A 77 -3.26 -4.64 -0.01
N THR A 78 -3.42 -5.43 -1.07
CA THR A 78 -3.92 -4.93 -2.35
C THR A 78 -5.29 -5.52 -2.66
N GLU A 79 -6.18 -4.69 -3.18
CA GLU A 79 -7.50 -5.11 -3.67
C GLU A 79 -7.78 -4.47 -5.04
N LYS A 80 -8.82 -4.97 -5.72
CA LYS A 80 -9.29 -4.41 -6.99
C LYS A 80 -10.70 -3.89 -6.82
N ALA A 81 -10.94 -2.68 -7.32
CA ALA A 81 -12.25 -2.04 -7.39
C ALA A 81 -12.52 -1.62 -8.84
N GLY A 82 -13.12 -2.53 -9.62
CA GLY A 82 -13.20 -2.37 -11.08
C GLY A 82 -11.80 -2.37 -11.71
N ASP A 83 -11.51 -1.35 -12.53
CA ASP A 83 -10.21 -1.17 -13.17
C ASP A 83 -9.16 -0.50 -12.26
N LEU A 84 -9.56 -0.07 -11.07
CA LEU A 84 -8.67 0.53 -10.09
C LEU A 84 -7.97 -0.55 -9.25
N ARG A 85 -6.68 -0.34 -9.01
CA ARG A 85 -5.94 -1.07 -8.00
C ARG A 85 -5.85 -0.21 -6.74
N ILE A 86 -6.13 -0.84 -5.60
CA ILE A 86 -6.19 -0.18 -4.32
C ILE A 86 -5.15 -0.80 -3.39
N LEU A 87 -4.38 0.05 -2.71
CA LEU A 87 -3.48 -0.29 -1.64
C LEU A 87 -4.17 0.12 -0.32
N LYS A 88 -4.44 -0.87 0.52
CA LYS A 88 -4.95 -0.69 1.88
C LYS A 88 -3.76 -0.70 2.83
N LEU A 89 -3.65 0.35 3.65
CA LEU A 89 -2.72 0.41 4.77
C LEU A 89 -3.52 0.39 6.07
N THR A 90 -3.29 -0.60 6.93
CA THR A 90 -4.06 -0.81 8.17
C THR A 90 -3.14 -1.00 9.37
N ASP A 91 -3.73 -1.01 10.57
CA ASP A 91 -3.03 -1.22 11.84
C ASP A 91 -1.87 -0.22 12.01
N ILE A 92 -2.16 1.04 11.68
CA ILE A 92 -1.15 2.08 11.58
C ILE A 92 -0.70 2.51 12.97
N LYS A 93 0.60 2.37 13.19
CA LYS A 93 1.33 2.98 14.31
C LYS A 93 2.17 4.12 13.78
N ALA A 94 2.09 5.30 14.39
CA ALA A 94 2.84 6.47 13.94
C ALA A 94 3.40 7.29 15.10
N GLY A 95 4.41 8.11 14.80
CA GLY A 95 5.01 9.07 15.71
C GLY A 95 6.24 9.74 15.10
N GLU A 96 7.10 10.32 15.95
CA GLU A 96 8.22 11.15 15.49
C GLU A 96 9.44 10.32 15.03
N SER A 97 9.52 9.05 15.40
CA SER A 97 10.63 8.16 15.03
C SER A 97 10.25 6.68 15.15
N GLU A 98 11.06 5.78 14.60
CA GLU A 98 10.83 4.32 14.65
C GLU A 98 10.68 3.77 16.09
N ASN A 99 11.35 4.39 17.06
CA ASN A 99 11.31 3.97 18.46
C ASN A 99 10.24 4.69 19.29
N ASN A 100 9.53 5.65 18.69
CA ASN A 100 8.48 6.43 19.34
C ASN A 100 7.24 6.46 18.44
N ILE A 101 6.54 5.33 18.37
CA ILE A 101 5.29 5.17 17.63
C ILE A 101 4.20 4.61 18.54
N ALA A 102 2.96 5.04 18.32
CA ALA A 102 1.78 4.53 18.98
C ALA A 102 0.66 4.27 17.96
N ASP A 103 -0.31 3.43 18.31
CA ASP A 103 -1.50 3.22 17.48
C ASP A 103 -2.26 4.54 17.32
N ILE A 104 -2.57 4.90 16.07
CA ILE A 104 -3.32 6.12 15.74
C ILE A 104 -4.75 5.83 15.29
N TYR A 105 -5.14 4.54 15.24
CA TYR A 105 -6.45 4.07 14.78
C TYR A 105 -6.88 4.70 13.45
N ASP A 106 -5.96 4.71 12.49
CA ASP A 106 -6.18 5.23 11.14
C ASP A 106 -5.92 4.11 10.10
N ASP A 107 -6.68 4.16 9.01
CA ASP A 107 -6.52 3.30 7.83
C ASP A 107 -6.44 4.18 6.58
N ARG A 108 -5.65 3.74 5.58
CA ARG A 108 -5.53 4.42 4.28
C ARG A 108 -6.07 3.56 3.15
N THR A 109 -6.85 4.17 2.26
CA THR A 109 -7.29 3.57 1.01
C THR A 109 -6.71 4.34 -0.16
N ILE A 110 -5.68 3.78 -0.79
CA ILE A 110 -4.87 4.50 -1.76
C ILE A 110 -5.08 3.89 -3.15
N VAL A 111 -5.47 4.69 -4.14
CA VAL A 111 -5.47 4.24 -5.54
C VAL A 111 -4.03 4.23 -6.03
N TYR A 112 -3.60 3.14 -6.67
CA TYR A 112 -2.21 3.05 -7.15
C TYR A 112 -2.06 2.56 -8.59
N ARG A 113 -0.93 2.97 -9.19
CA ARG A 113 -0.40 2.40 -10.42
C ARG A 113 1.09 2.18 -10.27
N THR A 114 1.56 0.98 -10.58
CA THR A 114 2.99 0.65 -10.64
C THR A 114 3.44 0.46 -12.08
N GLY A 115 4.67 0.87 -12.37
CA GLY A 115 5.35 0.75 -13.66
C GLY A 115 6.83 0.42 -13.47
N TYR A 116 7.63 0.55 -14.53
CA TYR A 116 9.07 0.35 -14.40
C TYR A 116 9.67 1.41 -13.46
N ARG A 117 10.02 0.98 -12.25
CA ARG A 117 10.64 1.81 -11.19
C ARG A 117 9.83 3.04 -10.77
N THR A 118 8.53 3.07 -11.03
CA THR A 118 7.64 4.14 -10.58
C THR A 118 6.43 3.59 -9.86
N LEU A 119 6.04 4.26 -8.77
CA LEU A 119 4.81 4.00 -8.04
C LEU A 119 4.03 5.31 -7.95
N THR A 120 2.88 5.36 -8.61
CA THR A 120 1.96 6.48 -8.55
C THR A 120 0.91 6.19 -7.50
N LEU A 121 0.74 7.10 -6.54
CA LEU A 121 -0.26 7.01 -5.47
C LEU A 121 -1.21 8.19 -5.57
N ALA A 122 -2.51 7.90 -5.56
CA ALA A 122 -3.57 8.89 -5.43
C ALA A 122 -4.17 8.75 -4.02
N THR A 123 -4.03 9.80 -3.22
CA THR A 123 -4.33 9.82 -1.78
C THR A 123 -5.32 10.91 -1.40
N ASN A 124 -5.89 10.79 -0.20
CA ASN A 124 -6.80 11.77 0.41
C ASN A 124 -8.12 11.92 -0.36
N PHE A 125 -8.68 10.81 -0.83
CA PHE A 125 -10.01 10.78 -1.46
C PHE A 125 -11.11 10.44 -0.45
N GLU A 126 -10.75 10.11 0.79
CA GLU A 126 -11.69 9.81 1.86
C GLU A 126 -12.39 11.07 2.36
N SER A 127 -13.72 11.03 2.50
CA SER A 127 -14.54 12.21 2.81
C SER A 127 -14.34 12.78 4.22
N TYR A 128 -13.64 12.07 5.10
CA TYR A 128 -13.33 12.48 6.46
C TYR A 128 -11.93 13.10 6.60
N ARG A 129 -11.18 13.22 5.48
CA ARG A 129 -9.87 13.87 5.43
C ARG A 129 -10.05 15.37 5.21
N ASP A 130 -9.31 16.16 5.97
CA ASP A 130 -9.20 17.60 5.76
C ASP A 130 -8.08 17.96 4.76
N GLU A 131 -7.24 16.98 4.35
CA GLU A 131 -6.20 17.18 3.35
C GLU A 131 -6.74 17.14 1.92
N GLU A 132 -6.22 18.00 1.04
CA GLU A 132 -6.59 17.97 -0.38
C GLU A 132 -6.19 16.63 -1.05
N PRO A 133 -7.01 16.13 -2.00
CA PRO A 133 -6.63 15.02 -2.86
C PRO A 133 -5.30 15.29 -3.57
N SER A 134 -4.39 14.33 -3.51
CA SER A 134 -3.06 14.48 -4.11
C SER A 134 -2.67 13.28 -4.97
N LEU A 135 -1.80 13.55 -5.95
CA LEU A 135 -1.20 12.54 -6.80
C LEU A 135 0.32 12.65 -6.73
N ASP A 136 0.96 11.64 -6.16
CA ASP A 136 2.41 11.59 -6.01
C ASP A 136 3.02 10.47 -6.88
N VAL A 137 4.17 10.75 -7.50
CA VAL A 137 4.91 9.77 -8.33
C VAL A 137 6.24 9.44 -7.67
N TYR A 138 6.25 8.35 -6.93
CA TYR A 138 7.43 7.83 -6.27
C TYR A 138 8.35 7.13 -7.28
N LYS A 139 9.66 7.21 -7.01
CA LYS A 139 10.71 6.48 -7.72
C LYS A 139 11.25 5.37 -6.84
N LYS A 140 11.50 4.20 -7.44
CA LYS A 140 12.14 3.09 -6.72
C LYS A 140 13.57 3.48 -6.35
N GLN A 141 13.91 3.39 -5.07
CA GLN A 141 15.27 3.56 -4.59
C GLN A 141 16.08 2.32 -4.95
N ASN A 142 17.26 2.53 -5.53
CA ASN A 142 18.21 1.45 -5.86
C ASN A 142 18.77 0.79 -4.62
#